data_AF-A0A4Y8N2A8-F1
#
_entry.id   AF-A0A4Y8N2A8-F1
#
_cell.length_a   1.000
_cell.length_b   1.000
_cell.length_c   1.000
_cell.angle_alpha   90.00
_cell.angle_beta   90.00
_cell.angle_gamma   90.00
#
_symmetry.space_group_name_H-M   'P 1'
#
loop_
_entity.id
_entity.type
_entity.pdbx_description
1 polymer ?
#
loop_
_entity_poly.entity_id
_entity_poly.type
_entity_poly.pdbx_seq_one_letter_code
_entity_poly.pdbx_strand_id
1 'polypeptide(L)'
;MSTKASARPEQNAPASVGESPNTSDDRRSYGEVTPARMLSFLSERVQDLDADELRFLCSATECASHMAHGLGDAVSNIGCLINADFTPGRMRAGNFENPGAVSGLLFVIADQIRVIGELAQIGADAAFKLSEQGERHV
;
A
#
# COMPACT_ATOMS: atom_id res chain seq x y z
N MET A 1 -33.80 68.86 3.65
CA MET A 1 -32.61 68.62 2.80
C MET A 1 -32.64 67.13 2.42
N SER A 2 -33.50 66.71 1.48
CA SER A 2 -33.30 66.62 0.01
C SER A 2 -32.05 65.86 -0.47
N THR A 3 -32.33 64.65 -1.00
CA THR A 3 -31.76 63.97 -2.19
C THR A 3 -30.29 63.50 -2.13
N LYS A 4 -29.90 62.32 -2.65
CA LYS A 4 -30.30 61.72 -3.93
C LYS A 4 -29.90 60.23 -4.01
N ALA A 5 -30.78 59.43 -4.62
CA ALA A 5 -30.52 58.08 -5.15
C ALA A 5 -29.70 58.12 -6.46
N SER A 6 -29.32 56.93 -6.99
CA SER A 6 -28.99 56.58 -8.41
C SER A 6 -27.65 55.83 -8.51
N ALA A 7 -27.44 54.77 -9.29
CA ALA A 7 -28.24 53.84 -10.08
C ALA A 7 -27.31 52.69 -10.53
N ARG A 8 -27.89 51.51 -10.81
CA ARG A 8 -27.30 50.46 -11.66
C ARG A 8 -27.66 50.78 -13.12
N PRO A 9 -26.80 50.46 -14.12
CA PRO A 9 -27.25 49.50 -15.16
C PRO A 9 -26.09 48.62 -15.70
N GLU A 10 -26.37 47.33 -15.97
CA GLU A 10 -26.45 46.68 -17.31
C GLU A 10 -25.10 46.18 -17.86
N GLN A 11 -24.93 44.85 -17.89
CA GLN A 11 -25.02 43.97 -19.08
C GLN A 11 -23.72 43.94 -19.91
N ASN A 12 -23.08 42.77 -19.92
CA ASN A 12 -22.54 42.20 -21.14
C ASN A 12 -22.32 40.70 -20.95
N ALA A 13 -23.25 39.92 -21.48
CA ALA A 13 -22.96 38.56 -21.92
C ALA A 13 -22.38 38.65 -23.35
N PRO A 14 -21.53 37.70 -23.74
CA PRO A 14 -21.69 37.12 -25.07
C PRO A 14 -22.01 35.63 -24.99
N ALA A 15 -22.88 35.21 -25.90
CA ALA A 15 -23.35 33.86 -26.06
C ALA A 15 -22.38 32.99 -26.88
N SER A 16 -22.33 31.72 -26.46
CA SER A 16 -22.29 30.50 -27.29
C SER A 16 -21.01 30.01 -27.99
N VAL A 17 -20.97 28.67 -28.03
CA VAL A 17 -20.27 27.76 -28.94
C VAL A 17 -18.89 27.29 -28.49
N GLY A 18 -18.85 26.03 -28.05
CA GLY A 18 -17.64 25.29 -27.77
C GLY A 18 -17.93 23.94 -27.10
N GLU A 19 -18.85 23.14 -27.64
CA GLU A 19 -18.80 21.69 -27.41
C GLU A 19 -17.44 21.19 -27.90
N SER A 20 -16.65 20.59 -27.01
CA SER A 20 -15.64 19.56 -27.30
C SER A 20 -14.94 19.17 -26.01
N PRO A 21 -14.42 17.94 -25.90
CA PRO A 21 -15.07 16.68 -26.24
C PRO A 21 -15.06 15.75 -25.02
N ASN A 22 -15.92 14.74 -25.11
CA ASN A 22 -15.84 13.53 -24.33
C ASN A 22 -14.43 12.95 -24.43
N THR A 23 -13.58 13.17 -23.42
CA THR A 23 -12.50 12.23 -23.13
C THR A 23 -13.02 11.37 -22.00
N SER A 24 -13.82 10.38 -22.38
CA SER A 24 -13.81 9.09 -21.70
C SER A 24 -12.35 8.69 -21.53
N ASP A 25 -11.78 9.06 -20.39
CA ASP A 25 -10.46 8.63 -19.94
C ASP A 25 -10.64 7.14 -19.63
N ASP A 26 -10.66 6.34 -20.70
CA ASP A 26 -10.46 4.90 -20.74
C ASP A 26 -9.00 4.59 -20.34
N ARG A 27 -8.52 5.26 -19.29
CA ARG A 27 -7.50 4.68 -18.42
C ARG A 27 -8.20 3.51 -17.77
N ARG A 28 -8.11 2.36 -18.44
CA ARG A 28 -8.12 1.07 -17.76
C ARG A 28 -7.34 1.28 -16.49
N SER A 29 -8.07 1.33 -15.38
CA SER A 29 -7.52 1.36 -14.04
C SER A 29 -6.77 0.04 -13.91
N TYR A 30 -5.50 0.03 -14.33
CA TYR A 30 -4.53 -0.89 -13.80
C TYR A 30 -4.47 -0.49 -12.34
N GLY A 31 -5.35 -1.10 -11.53
CA GLY A 31 -5.49 -0.79 -10.12
C GLY A 31 -4.10 -0.76 -9.51
N GLU A 32 -3.86 0.23 -8.65
CA GLU A 32 -2.55 0.53 -8.06
C GLU A 32 -1.69 -0.73 -7.90
N VAL A 33 -0.59 -0.79 -8.66
CA VAL A 33 0.34 -1.92 -8.62
C VAL A 33 1.11 -1.80 -7.32
N THR A 34 0.63 -2.50 -6.29
CA THR A 34 1.34 -2.60 -5.01
C THR A 34 2.36 -3.73 -5.09
N PRO A 35 3.44 -3.69 -4.28
CA PRO A 35 4.40 -4.79 -4.20
C PRO A 35 3.73 -6.13 -3.89
N ALA A 36 2.75 -6.14 -2.99
CA ALA A 36 1.96 -7.34 -2.68
C ALA A 36 1.19 -7.88 -3.90
N ARG A 37 0.59 -7.00 -4.72
CA ARG A 37 -0.07 -7.43 -5.96
C ARG A 37 0.89 -8.01 -6.98
N MET A 38 2.07 -7.43 -7.10
CA MET A 38 3.11 -7.94 -7.99
C MET A 38 3.61 -9.31 -7.54
N LEU A 39 3.79 -9.52 -6.24
CA LEU A 39 4.20 -10.81 -5.68
C LEU A 39 3.11 -11.86 -5.83
N SER A 40 1.85 -11.52 -5.56
CA SER A 40 0.71 -12.42 -5.78
C SER A 40 0.62 -12.88 -7.24
N PHE A 41 0.82 -11.96 -8.19
CA PHE A 41 0.90 -12.30 -9.61
C PHE A 41 2.08 -13.24 -9.94
N LEU A 42 3.24 -13.05 -9.31
CA LEU A 42 4.38 -13.94 -9.48
C LEU A 42 4.12 -15.32 -8.86
N SER A 43 3.44 -15.38 -7.72
CA SER A 43 3.08 -16.63 -7.02
C SER A 43 2.26 -17.55 -7.92
N GLU A 44 1.32 -17.00 -8.70
CA GLU A 44 0.51 -17.77 -9.65
C GLU A 44 1.34 -18.44 -10.77
N ARG A 45 2.54 -17.90 -11.05
CA ARG A 45 3.42 -18.33 -12.15
C ARG A 45 4.61 -19.16 -11.70
N VAL A 46 4.76 -19.43 -10.39
CA VAL A 46 5.81 -20.32 -9.84
C VAL A 46 5.75 -21.71 -10.49
N GLN A 47 4.61 -22.08 -11.10
CA GLN A 47 4.46 -23.36 -11.77
C GLN A 47 5.23 -23.54 -13.07
N ASP A 48 5.56 -22.44 -13.74
CA ASP A 48 6.16 -22.44 -15.07
C ASP A 48 7.69 -22.23 -15.02
N LEU A 49 8.27 -22.13 -13.82
CA LEU A 49 9.68 -21.80 -13.61
C LEU A 49 10.58 -23.03 -13.70
N ASP A 50 11.82 -22.80 -14.13
CA ASP A 50 12.85 -23.84 -14.16
C ASP A 50 13.47 -24.11 -12.77
N ALA A 51 14.29 -25.16 -12.65
CA ALA A 51 14.86 -25.57 -11.37
C ALA A 51 15.80 -24.50 -10.77
N ASP A 52 16.52 -23.73 -11.57
CA ASP A 52 17.43 -22.70 -11.06
C ASP A 52 16.65 -21.46 -10.57
N GLU A 53 15.58 -21.09 -11.28
CA GLU A 53 14.62 -20.06 -10.85
C GLU A 53 13.90 -20.45 -9.57
N LEU A 54 13.46 -21.72 -9.45
CA LEU A 54 12.84 -22.23 -8.24
C LEU A 54 13.82 -22.23 -7.05
N ARG A 55 15.09 -22.62 -7.25
CA ARG A 55 16.12 -22.56 -6.20
C ARG A 55 16.36 -21.14 -5.73
N PHE A 56 16.39 -20.18 -6.65
CA PHE A 56 16.46 -18.77 -6.28
C PHE A 56 15.27 -18.35 -5.41
N LEU A 57 14.05 -18.73 -5.80
CA LEU A 57 12.84 -18.38 -5.05
C LEU A 57 12.71 -19.08 -3.70
N CYS A 58 13.36 -20.21 -3.45
CA CYS A 58 13.41 -20.82 -2.11
C CYS A 58 13.94 -19.85 -1.04
N SER A 59 14.88 -18.97 -1.41
CA SER A 59 15.42 -17.94 -0.52
C SER A 59 14.39 -16.87 -0.11
N ALA A 60 13.25 -16.78 -0.80
CA ALA A 60 12.19 -15.85 -0.46
C ALA A 60 11.60 -16.11 0.94
N THR A 61 11.61 -17.36 1.42
CA THR A 61 11.18 -17.69 2.79
C THR A 61 12.09 -17.07 3.86
N GLU A 62 13.41 -17.09 3.64
CA GLU A 62 14.40 -16.47 4.52
C GLU A 62 14.25 -14.94 4.48
N CYS A 63 14.07 -14.37 3.29
CA CYS A 63 13.79 -12.93 3.14
C CYS A 63 12.51 -12.52 3.89
N ALA A 64 11.42 -13.28 3.73
CA ALA A 64 10.17 -13.05 4.44
C ALA A 64 10.35 -13.12 5.97
N SER A 65 11.14 -14.08 6.47
CA SER A 65 11.46 -14.22 7.88
C SER A 65 12.20 -12.99 8.43
N HIS A 66 13.22 -12.50 7.72
CA HIS A 66 13.94 -11.28 8.09
C HIS A 66 13.04 -10.04 8.08
N MET A 67 12.18 -9.91 7.06
CA MET A 67 11.22 -8.81 6.99
C MET A 67 10.19 -8.87 8.13
N ALA A 68 9.71 -10.07 8.49
CA ALA A 68 8.80 -10.27 9.60
C ALA A 68 9.44 -9.86 10.94
N HIS A 69 10.71 -10.23 11.15
CA HIS A 69 11.46 -9.82 12.34
C HIS A 69 11.60 -8.29 12.42
N GLY A 70 12.03 -7.66 11.31
CA GLY A 70 12.18 -6.20 11.24
C GLY A 70 10.86 -5.45 11.43
N LEU A 71 9.75 -5.97 10.89
CA LEU A 71 8.42 -5.41 11.14
C LEU A 71 8.02 -5.53 12.62
N GLY A 72 8.30 -6.68 13.24
CA GLY A 72 8.07 -6.92 14.66
C GLY A 72 8.82 -5.91 15.54
N ASP A 73 10.10 -5.69 15.27
CA ASP A 73 10.93 -4.72 15.98
C ASP A 73 10.39 -3.28 15.81
N ALA A 74 10.01 -2.91 14.57
CA ALA A 74 9.45 -1.58 14.30
C ALA A 74 8.14 -1.36 15.07
N VAL A 75 7.21 -2.33 15.04
CA VAL A 75 5.93 -2.24 15.76
C VAL A 75 6.14 -2.21 17.27
N SER A 76 7.07 -3.01 17.79
CA SER A 76 7.44 -3.01 19.22
C SER A 76 8.00 -1.65 19.66
N ASN A 77 8.92 -1.08 18.88
CA ASN A 77 9.50 0.23 19.17
C ASN A 77 8.47 1.35 19.14
N ILE A 78 7.54 1.31 18.17
CA ILE A 78 6.39 2.23 18.15
C ILE A 78 5.56 2.09 19.43
N GLY A 79 5.26 0.86 19.85
CA GLY A 79 4.55 0.60 21.11
C GLY A 79 5.28 1.15 22.34
N CYS A 80 6.60 0.96 22.41
CA CYS A 80 7.44 1.52 23.48
C CYS A 80 7.39 3.05 23.52
N LEU A 81 7.43 3.72 22.37
CA LEU A 81 7.32 5.18 22.29
C LEU A 81 5.95 5.67 22.77
N ILE A 82 4.86 5.04 22.30
CA ILE A 82 3.49 5.36 22.76
C ILE A 82 3.36 5.17 24.27
N ASN A 83 3.91 4.08 24.80
CA ASN A 83 3.87 3.77 26.22
C ASN A 83 4.70 4.75 27.06
N ALA A 84 5.86 5.19 26.56
CA ALA A 84 6.70 6.18 27.22
C ALA A 84 6.02 7.57 27.29
N ASP A 85 5.22 7.91 26.28
CA ASP A 85 4.42 9.15 26.25
C ASP A 85 3.16 9.09 27.11
N PHE A 86 2.85 7.92 27.69
CA PHE A 86 1.70 7.75 28.58
C PHE A 86 2.01 8.28 29.98
N THR A 87 1.59 9.53 30.25
CA THR A 87 1.69 10.12 31.59
C THR A 87 0.31 10.14 32.27
N PRO A 88 0.17 9.77 33.56
CA PRO A 88 -1.10 9.85 34.27
C PRO A 88 -1.68 11.27 34.19
N GLY A 89 -2.86 11.42 33.59
CA GLY A 89 -3.55 12.70 33.41
C GLY A 89 -3.34 13.40 32.05
N ARG A 90 -2.49 12.87 31.16
CA ARG A 90 -2.40 13.30 29.74
C ARG A 90 -2.06 12.11 28.85
N MET A 91 -3.02 11.69 28.02
CA MET A 91 -2.77 10.76 26.92
C MET A 91 -2.38 11.61 25.70
N ARG A 92 -1.08 11.80 25.47
CA ARG A 92 -0.59 12.61 24.35
C ARG A 92 0.57 11.96 23.61
N ALA A 93 0.31 10.86 22.94
CA ALA A 93 1.25 10.26 22.00
C ALA A 93 1.20 11.01 20.64
N GLY A 94 1.49 12.32 20.64
CA GLY A 94 1.62 13.17 19.44
C GLY A 94 0.69 12.83 18.27
N ASN A 95 1.26 12.33 17.17
CA ASN A 95 0.52 12.05 15.92
C ASN A 95 -0.49 10.89 16.04
N PHE A 96 -0.42 10.07 17.10
CA PHE A 96 -1.41 9.02 17.40
C PHE A 96 -2.73 9.56 17.98
N GLU A 97 -2.79 10.85 18.31
CA GLU A 97 -4.05 11.53 18.63
C GLU A 97 -4.93 11.74 17.39
N ASN A 98 -4.33 11.77 16.20
CA ASN A 98 -5.05 11.92 14.94
C ASN A 98 -5.51 10.55 14.42
N PRO A 99 -6.82 10.26 14.38
CA PRO A 99 -7.32 8.97 13.91
C PRO A 99 -6.85 8.60 12.50
N GLY A 100 -6.68 9.59 11.61
CA GLY A 100 -6.21 9.37 10.25
C GLY A 100 -4.75 8.90 10.17
N ALA A 101 -3.90 9.36 11.09
CA ALA A 101 -2.50 8.92 11.16
C ALA A 101 -2.38 7.49 11.69
N VAL A 102 -3.20 7.13 12.69
CA VAL A 102 -3.29 5.76 13.21
C VAL A 102 -3.80 4.81 12.13
N SER A 103 -4.90 5.16 11.46
CA SER A 103 -5.42 4.35 10.36
C SER A 103 -4.41 4.20 9.22
N GLY A 104 -3.72 5.28 8.83
CA GLY A 104 -2.67 5.23 7.81
C GLY A 104 -1.52 4.29 8.17
N LEU A 105 -1.04 4.35 9.42
CA LEU A 105 -0.01 3.43 9.91
C LEU A 105 -0.49 1.98 9.88
N LEU A 106 -1.73 1.71 10.32
CA LEU A 106 -2.30 0.36 10.28
C LEU A 106 -2.43 -0.17 8.84
N PHE A 107 -2.77 0.68 7.87
CA PHE A 107 -2.77 0.29 6.46
C PHE A 107 -1.38 -0.07 5.96
N VAL A 108 -0.35 0.71 6.33
CA VAL A 108 1.04 0.41 5.97
C VAL A 108 1.51 -0.90 6.59
N ILE A 109 1.21 -1.13 7.87
CA ILE A 109 1.53 -2.41 8.55
C ILE A 109 0.82 -3.58 7.86
N ALA A 110 -0.46 -3.43 7.52
CA ALA A 110 -1.21 -4.46 6.82
C ALA A 110 -0.64 -4.77 5.42
N ASP A 111 -0.18 -3.76 4.68
CA ASP A 111 0.46 -3.97 3.37
C ASP A 111 1.81 -4.67 3.53
N GLN A 112 2.63 -4.31 4.52
CA GLN A 112 3.88 -5.01 4.82
C GLN A 112 3.65 -6.47 5.20
N ILE A 113 2.65 -6.76 6.04
CA ILE A 113 2.26 -8.14 6.38
C ILE A 113 1.87 -8.91 5.12
N ARG A 114 1.12 -8.27 4.20
CA ARG A 114 0.74 -8.92 2.94
C ARG A 114 1.97 -9.24 2.09
N VAL A 115 2.89 -8.29 1.90
CA VAL A 115 4.15 -8.51 1.16
C VAL A 115 4.94 -9.69 1.75
N ILE A 116 5.09 -9.73 3.07
CA ILE A 116 5.79 -10.81 3.78
C ILE A 116 5.10 -12.16 3.52
N GLY A 117 3.77 -12.19 3.62
CA GLY A 117 2.98 -13.40 3.37
C GLY A 117 3.16 -13.92 1.95
N GLU A 118 3.10 -13.04 0.94
CA GLU A 118 3.30 -13.41 -0.46
C GLU A 118 4.74 -13.95 -0.70
N LEU A 119 5.77 -13.34 -0.11
CA LEU A 119 7.14 -13.85 -0.22
C LEU A 119 7.31 -15.22 0.44
N ALA A 120 6.72 -15.42 1.62
CA ALA A 120 6.75 -16.71 2.31
C ALA A 120 6.05 -17.79 1.50
N GLN A 121 4.91 -17.47 0.89
CA GLN A 121 4.16 -18.38 0.02
C GLN A 121 4.95 -18.75 -1.23
N ILE A 122 5.52 -17.77 -1.95
CA ILE A 122 6.35 -18.01 -3.13
C ILE A 122 7.50 -18.97 -2.81
N GLY A 123 8.21 -18.73 -1.70
CA GLY A 123 9.33 -19.59 -1.33
C GLY A 123 8.91 -21.00 -0.92
N ALA A 124 7.76 -21.15 -0.24
CA ALA A 124 7.20 -22.45 0.11
C ALA A 124 6.77 -23.24 -1.14
N ASP A 125 6.09 -22.58 -2.08
CA ASP A 125 5.64 -23.19 -3.34
C ASP A 125 6.83 -23.59 -4.22
N ALA A 126 7.88 -22.77 -4.25
CA ALA A 126 9.11 -23.09 -4.97
C ALA A 126 9.83 -24.30 -4.37
N ALA A 127 9.97 -24.36 -3.04
CA ALA A 127 10.57 -25.49 -2.34
C ALA A 127 9.76 -26.79 -2.53
N PHE A 128 8.43 -26.69 -2.49
CA PHE A 128 7.55 -27.82 -2.75
C PHE A 128 7.76 -28.36 -4.16
N LYS A 129 7.80 -27.50 -5.18
CA LYS A 129 8.01 -27.92 -6.57
C LYS A 129 9.37 -28.56 -6.82
N LEU A 130 10.45 -28.00 -6.27
CA LEU A 130 11.76 -28.64 -6.36
C LEU A 130 11.74 -30.04 -5.77
N SER A 131 11.05 -30.22 -4.64
CA SER A 131 10.90 -31.52 -4.01
C SER A 131 10.12 -32.52 -4.89
N GLU A 132 9.08 -32.05 -5.60
CA GLU A 132 8.35 -32.87 -6.58
C GLU A 132 9.20 -33.25 -7.80
N GLN A 133 10.11 -32.37 -8.22
CA GLN A 133 11.08 -32.63 -9.29
C GLN A 133 12.22 -33.58 -8.87
N GLY A 134 12.24 -34.02 -7.61
CA GLY A 134 13.27 -34.89 -7.06
C GLY A 134 14.55 -34.17 -6.62
N GLU A 135 14.54 -32.84 -6.65
CA GLU A 135 15.62 -32.00 -6.14
C GLU A 135 15.35 -31.66 -4.68
N ARG A 136 15.99 -32.39 -3.75
CA ARG A 136 15.99 -31.98 -2.35
C ARG A 136 17.01 -30.87 -2.15
N HIS A 137 16.54 -29.71 -1.71
CA HIS A 137 17.39 -28.64 -1.18
C HIS A 137 18.16 -29.21 0.04
N VAL A 138 19.48 -29.35 -0.08
CA VAL A 138 20.40 -29.76 1.01
C VAL A 138 20.91 -28.51 1.71
#